data_AF-A0A7S2XRG3-F1
#
_entry.id   AF-A0A7S2XRG3-F1
#
_cell.length_a   1.000
_cell.length_b   1.000
_cell.length_c   1.000
_cell.angle_alpha   90.00
_cell.angle_beta   90.00
_cell.angle_gamma   90.00
#
_symmetry.space_group_name_H-M   'P 1'
#
loop_
_entity.id
_entity.type
_entity.pdbx_description
1 polymer ?
#
loop_
_entity_poly.entity_id
_entity_poly.type
_entity_poly.pdbx_seq_one_letter_code
_entity_poly.pdbx_strand_id
1 'polypeptide(L)'
;MDFKKDKRVIVAVEEESSNAGEPTKDKSQVGSTRTMSTIESAFTKSTSPQSTDTRSSGDMMSVGASESGSSINTTRLEMLRQRRDKAIENYRAHCVSPPLEIAVLKEKTSSHTDGRPKVSFSSVEIRSYRRIMGDNPSVSAGPAVGIDWKFDKSAILSMQVDDYEHIKSYRCEEINIVLSRREREEILLGLGYSKSQIADNVRHMIKTKHQRRQTVNNLAVSNVEEAVEKARRKVGNLFVGKNKSMGAEKCLNKESVRPALYSVGSNNSFVSSYSSELSDI
;
A
#
# COMPACT_ATOMS: atom_id res chain seq x y z
N MET A 1 5.68 -45.53 -13.26
CA MET A 1 6.26 -44.20 -13.01
C MET A 1 6.60 -44.12 -11.54
N ASP A 2 7.88 -44.30 -11.21
CA ASP A 2 8.38 -44.38 -9.84
C ASP A 2 8.46 -43.00 -9.20
N PHE A 3 7.60 -42.75 -8.21
CA PHE A 3 7.72 -41.60 -7.33
C PHE A 3 8.86 -41.86 -6.33
N LYS A 4 10.05 -41.35 -6.65
CA LYS A 4 11.15 -41.22 -5.68
C LYS A 4 10.67 -40.32 -4.53
N LYS A 5 10.57 -40.92 -3.34
CA LYS A 5 10.30 -40.22 -2.08
C LYS A 5 11.51 -39.37 -1.73
N ASP A 6 11.39 -38.06 -1.88
CA ASP A 6 12.36 -37.11 -1.33
C ASP A 6 12.30 -37.15 0.20
N LYS A 7 13.40 -37.59 0.80
CA LYS A 7 13.64 -37.55 2.24
C LYS A 7 13.81 -36.08 2.64
N ARG A 8 12.76 -35.49 3.22
CA ARG A 8 12.87 -34.21 3.94
C ARG A 8 13.69 -34.45 5.21
N VAL A 9 14.87 -33.83 5.25
CA VAL A 9 15.68 -33.69 6.46
C VAL A 9 14.97 -32.68 7.36
N ILE A 10 14.44 -33.15 8.48
CA ILE A 10 13.90 -32.30 9.55
C ILE A 10 15.10 -31.85 10.37
N VAL A 11 15.50 -30.59 10.22
CA VAL A 11 16.45 -29.95 11.15
C VAL A 11 15.62 -29.40 12.30
N ALA A 12 15.65 -30.09 13.44
CA ALA A 12 15.14 -29.57 14.69
C ALA A 12 16.07 -28.42 15.13
N VAL A 13 15.52 -27.21 15.20
CA VAL A 13 16.18 -26.07 15.84
C VAL A 13 15.65 -26.04 17.26
N GLU A 14 16.54 -26.31 18.22
CA GLU A 14 16.26 -26.15 19.65
C GLU A 14 16.12 -24.66 19.96
N GLU A 15 14.94 -24.25 20.46
CA GLU A 15 14.69 -22.92 21.00
C GLU A 15 15.21 -22.85 22.44
N GLU A 16 16.30 -22.12 22.66
CA GLU A 16 16.71 -21.73 24.00
C GLU A 16 15.79 -20.62 24.54
N SER A 17 14.93 -21.02 25.47
CA SER A 17 14.11 -20.14 26.30
C SER A 17 15.00 -19.32 27.25
N SER A 18 15.20 -18.03 26.97
CA SER A 18 15.74 -17.09 27.95
C SER A 18 14.64 -16.23 28.56
N ASN A 19 14.30 -16.64 29.78
CA ASN A 19 13.44 -16.00 30.75
C ASN A 19 14.19 -14.88 31.47
N ALA A 20 13.75 -13.62 31.35
CA ALA A 20 14.02 -12.49 32.26
C ALA A 20 13.37 -11.23 31.65
N GLY A 21 12.65 -10.36 32.33
CA GLY A 21 12.29 -10.22 33.73
C GLY A 21 11.42 -8.97 33.80
N GLU A 22 10.35 -9.06 34.56
CA GLU A 22 9.40 -8.00 34.86
C GLU A 22 10.07 -6.93 35.76
N PRO A 23 9.74 -5.64 35.58
CA PRO A 23 9.50 -4.83 36.77
C PRO A 23 8.19 -4.05 36.70
N THR A 24 7.32 -4.42 37.62
CA THR A 24 6.20 -3.65 38.15
C THR A 24 6.63 -2.26 38.62
N LYS A 25 5.96 -1.19 38.17
CA LYS A 25 5.82 0.07 38.93
C LYS A 25 4.45 0.72 38.71
N ASP A 26 3.61 0.51 39.71
CA ASP A 26 2.88 1.52 40.48
C ASP A 26 2.24 2.73 39.78
N LYS A 27 0.91 2.78 39.97
CA LYS A 27 0.12 3.91 40.51
C LYS A 27 0.26 5.28 39.84
N SER A 28 -0.82 5.71 39.20
CA SER A 28 -1.60 6.83 39.75
C SER A 28 -2.98 6.90 39.10
N GLN A 29 -3.99 6.70 39.95
CA GLN A 29 -5.33 7.18 39.72
C GLN A 29 -5.30 8.72 39.75
N VAL A 30 -5.82 9.37 38.73
CA VAL A 30 -6.52 10.65 38.91
C VAL A 30 -7.77 10.59 38.05
N GLY A 31 -8.90 10.34 38.71
CA GLY A 31 -10.22 10.51 38.14
C GLY A 31 -10.45 11.98 37.78
N SER A 32 -10.93 12.21 36.57
CA SER A 32 -11.52 13.49 36.18
C SER A 32 -12.85 13.19 35.49
N THR A 33 -13.89 13.12 36.31
CA THR A 33 -15.29 13.09 35.86
C THR A 33 -15.60 14.44 35.21
N ARG A 34 -15.52 14.49 33.87
CA ARG A 34 -16.00 15.63 33.10
C ARG A 34 -17.47 15.44 32.79
N THR A 35 -18.30 16.19 33.51
CA THR A 35 -19.72 16.41 33.23
C THR A 35 -19.93 16.85 31.77
N MET A 36 -20.64 16.05 31.00
CA MET A 36 -21.12 16.40 29.66
C MET A 36 -22.32 17.34 29.82
N SER A 37 -22.13 18.63 29.57
CA SER A 37 -23.23 19.57 29.39
C SER A 37 -23.86 19.36 28.01
N THR A 38 -25.12 18.95 27.99
CA THR A 38 -25.99 18.92 26.82
C THR A 38 -26.04 20.31 26.18
N ILE A 39 -25.48 20.45 24.99
CA ILE A 39 -25.74 21.59 24.12
C ILE A 39 -26.70 21.09 23.05
N GLU A 40 -27.97 21.41 23.25
CA GLU A 40 -29.00 21.35 22.21
C GLU A 40 -28.61 22.31 21.09
N SER A 41 -28.13 21.74 19.99
CA SER A 41 -27.89 22.45 18.75
C SER A 41 -29.01 22.08 17.79
N ALA A 42 -29.95 23.00 17.64
CA ALA A 42 -31.04 22.93 16.67
C ALA A 42 -30.46 22.94 15.25
N PHE A 43 -30.30 21.74 14.67
CA PHE A 43 -29.96 21.59 13.26
C PHE A 43 -31.23 21.81 12.43
N THR A 44 -31.26 22.91 11.70
CA THR A 44 -32.34 23.24 10.78
C THR A 44 -32.39 22.21 9.65
N LYS A 45 -33.60 21.68 9.49
CA LYS A 45 -34.05 20.70 8.50
C LYS A 45 -33.71 21.19 7.08
N SER A 46 -32.69 20.62 6.46
CA SER A 46 -32.44 20.72 5.02
C SER A 46 -33.36 19.72 4.32
N THR A 47 -34.48 20.24 3.82
CA THR A 47 -35.47 19.53 3.02
C THR A 47 -34.85 19.13 1.68
N SER A 48 -34.49 17.85 1.52
CA SER A 48 -34.21 17.27 0.20
C SER A 48 -35.53 16.91 -0.51
N PRO A 49 -35.63 17.15 -1.83
CA PRO A 49 -36.85 16.91 -2.58
C PRO A 49 -37.11 15.40 -2.76
N GLN A 50 -38.35 15.02 -2.46
CA GLN A 50 -38.93 13.72 -2.76
C GLN A 50 -38.87 13.45 -4.26
N SER A 51 -38.07 12.46 -4.67
CA SER A 51 -38.26 11.80 -5.96
C SER A 51 -39.32 10.73 -5.78
N THR A 52 -40.46 10.96 -6.42
CA THR A 52 -41.64 10.11 -6.44
C THR A 52 -41.35 8.73 -6.99
N ASP A 53 -41.89 7.74 -6.28
CA ASP A 53 -42.10 6.36 -6.68
C ASP A 53 -42.75 6.24 -8.06
N THR A 54 -42.13 5.48 -8.94
CA THR A 54 -42.84 4.75 -10.00
C THR A 54 -42.66 3.25 -9.76
N ARG A 55 -43.62 2.70 -9.00
CA ARG A 55 -43.98 1.28 -9.03
C ARG A 55 -44.34 0.90 -10.47
N SER A 56 -43.42 0.26 -11.18
CA SER A 56 -43.76 -0.55 -12.35
C SER A 56 -43.74 -2.01 -11.93
N SER A 57 -44.91 -2.50 -11.56
CA SER A 57 -45.21 -3.94 -11.51
C SER A 57 -45.12 -4.46 -12.94
N GLY A 58 -44.05 -5.20 -13.24
CA GLY A 58 -43.83 -5.83 -14.52
C GLY A 58 -43.15 -7.18 -14.32
N ASP A 59 -43.98 -8.21 -14.35
CA ASP A 59 -43.72 -9.56 -14.84
C ASP A 59 -42.55 -10.37 -14.25
N MET A 60 -42.94 -11.24 -13.31
CA MET A 60 -42.32 -12.54 -13.08
C MET A 60 -42.35 -13.38 -14.37
N MET A 61 -41.24 -13.42 -15.08
CA MET A 61 -40.94 -14.51 -16.02
C MET A 61 -39.93 -15.45 -15.35
N SER A 62 -40.46 -16.59 -14.89
CA SER A 62 -39.72 -17.77 -14.48
C SER A 62 -38.91 -18.30 -15.67
N VAL A 63 -37.66 -17.89 -15.82
CA VAL A 63 -36.71 -18.51 -16.74
C VAL A 63 -36.05 -19.69 -16.04
N GLY A 64 -36.39 -20.89 -16.52
CA GLY A 64 -35.84 -22.16 -16.07
C GLY A 64 -34.31 -22.18 -16.20
N ALA A 65 -33.68 -22.72 -15.16
CA ALA A 65 -32.27 -23.05 -15.16
C ALA A 65 -32.01 -24.19 -16.17
N SER A 66 -31.67 -23.83 -17.40
CA SER A 66 -31.05 -24.74 -18.36
C SER A 66 -29.54 -24.76 -18.12
N GLU A 67 -29.11 -25.77 -17.37
CA GLU A 67 -27.70 -26.14 -17.15
C GLU A 67 -27.08 -26.69 -18.45
N SER A 68 -26.74 -25.84 -19.42
CA SER A 68 -26.05 -26.32 -20.65
C SER A 68 -25.15 -25.29 -21.34
N GLY A 69 -24.64 -24.29 -20.61
CA GLY A 69 -23.90 -23.16 -21.20
C GLY A 69 -22.40 -23.05 -20.87
N SER A 70 -21.84 -23.87 -19.98
CA SER A 70 -20.48 -23.66 -19.45
C SER A 70 -19.36 -24.44 -20.18
N SER A 71 -19.60 -24.96 -21.39
CA SER A 71 -18.60 -25.78 -22.10
C SER A 71 -17.71 -25.01 -23.08
N ILE A 72 -18.03 -23.76 -23.44
CA ILE A 72 -17.36 -23.07 -24.57
C ILE A 72 -16.16 -22.23 -24.10
N ASN A 73 -16.18 -21.73 -22.85
CA ASN A 73 -15.10 -20.89 -22.33
C ASN A 73 -13.88 -21.70 -21.83
N THR A 74 -14.06 -22.98 -21.52
CA THR A 74 -12.98 -23.88 -21.08
C THR A 74 -12.02 -24.19 -22.22
N THR A 75 -12.52 -24.48 -23.43
CA THR A 75 -11.67 -24.84 -24.59
C THR A 75 -10.74 -23.69 -25.01
N ARG A 76 -11.21 -22.43 -24.95
CA ARG A 76 -10.40 -21.27 -25.33
C ARG A 76 -9.28 -21.00 -24.32
N LEU A 77 -9.56 -21.15 -23.02
CA LEU A 77 -8.54 -20.98 -21.99
C LEU A 77 -7.48 -22.09 -22.04
N GLU A 78 -7.90 -23.33 -22.32
CA GLU A 78 -7.00 -24.48 -22.45
C GLU A 78 -6.06 -24.33 -23.66
N MET A 79 -6.57 -23.82 -24.81
CA MET A 79 -5.74 -23.49 -25.96
C MET A 79 -4.68 -22.42 -25.67
N LEU A 80 -5.01 -21.41 -24.85
CA LEU A 80 -4.06 -20.38 -24.46
C LEU A 80 -2.97 -20.92 -23.52
N ARG A 81 -3.32 -21.81 -22.59
CA ARG A 81 -2.35 -22.51 -21.73
C ARG A 81 -1.39 -23.36 -22.56
N GLN A 82 -1.91 -24.16 -23.49
CA GLN A 82 -1.08 -24.96 -24.39
C GLN A 82 -0.13 -24.10 -25.24
N ARG A 83 -0.58 -22.97 -25.78
CA ARG A 83 0.30 -22.06 -26.54
C ARG A 83 1.42 -21.48 -25.67
N ARG A 84 1.11 -21.12 -24.43
CA ARG A 84 2.10 -20.61 -23.48
C ARG A 84 3.14 -21.66 -23.14
N ASP A 85 2.72 -22.88 -22.81
CA ASP A 85 3.63 -23.93 -22.38
C ASP A 85 4.54 -24.40 -23.54
N LYS A 86 4.02 -24.45 -24.78
CA LYS A 86 4.84 -24.67 -25.99
C LYS A 86 5.86 -23.55 -26.23
N ALA A 87 5.51 -22.30 -25.97
CA ALA A 87 6.45 -21.18 -26.11
C ALA A 87 7.58 -21.27 -25.08
N ILE A 88 7.27 -21.67 -23.84
CA ILE A 88 8.27 -21.88 -22.78
C ILE A 88 9.22 -23.03 -23.14
N GLU A 89 8.69 -24.14 -23.66
CA GLU A 89 9.50 -25.29 -24.07
C GLU A 89 10.40 -24.96 -25.26
N ASN A 90 9.89 -24.22 -26.26
CA ASN A 90 10.68 -23.73 -27.37
C ASN A 90 11.79 -22.77 -26.93
N TYR A 91 11.52 -21.90 -25.96
CA TYR A 91 12.51 -21.00 -25.38
C TYR A 91 13.60 -21.78 -24.61
N ARG A 92 13.22 -22.80 -23.83
CA ARG A 92 14.19 -23.70 -23.18
C ARG A 92 15.08 -24.44 -24.18
N ALA A 93 14.51 -24.89 -25.31
CA ALA A 93 15.27 -25.56 -26.35
C ALA A 93 16.26 -24.63 -27.08
N HIS A 94 15.95 -23.33 -27.18
CA HIS A 94 16.78 -22.35 -27.91
C HIS A 94 17.72 -21.52 -27.03
N CYS A 95 17.53 -21.50 -25.70
CA CYS A 95 18.39 -20.77 -24.77
C CYS A 95 19.57 -21.59 -24.20
N VAL A 96 19.69 -22.88 -24.54
CA VAL A 96 20.96 -23.59 -24.40
C VAL A 96 21.82 -23.24 -25.60
N SER A 97 22.27 -21.98 -25.62
CA SER A 97 23.43 -21.61 -26.44
C SER A 97 24.54 -22.60 -26.10
N PRO A 98 25.28 -23.13 -27.10
CA PRO A 98 26.50 -23.88 -26.83
C PRO A 98 27.35 -23.08 -25.82
N PRO A 99 28.04 -23.72 -24.87
CA PRO A 99 29.01 -23.03 -24.03
C PRO A 99 29.95 -22.29 -24.97
N LEU A 100 29.82 -20.96 -25.05
CA LEU A 100 30.80 -20.16 -25.76
C LEU A 100 32.06 -20.32 -24.94
N GLU A 101 32.96 -21.15 -25.45
CA GLU A 101 34.34 -21.26 -25.00
C GLU A 101 34.95 -19.88 -25.25
N ILE A 102 34.82 -18.99 -24.26
CA ILE A 102 35.41 -17.67 -24.28
C ILE A 102 36.92 -17.90 -24.21
N ALA A 103 37.54 -18.00 -25.39
CA ALA A 103 38.97 -17.90 -25.52
C ALA A 103 39.38 -16.54 -24.95
N VAL A 104 39.93 -16.56 -23.73
CA VAL A 104 40.47 -15.40 -23.02
C VAL A 104 41.70 -14.92 -23.80
N LEU A 105 41.48 -14.17 -24.87
CA LEU A 105 42.51 -13.40 -25.55
C LEU A 105 42.82 -12.19 -24.68
N LYS A 106 43.87 -12.33 -23.88
CA LYS A 106 44.45 -11.31 -23.01
C LYS A 106 45.18 -10.28 -23.87
N GLU A 107 44.43 -9.48 -24.64
CA GLU A 107 45.01 -8.37 -25.39
C GLU A 107 45.42 -7.24 -24.42
N LYS A 108 46.72 -6.95 -24.40
CA LYS A 108 47.29 -5.77 -23.72
C LYS A 108 46.92 -4.52 -24.52
N THR A 109 45.71 -4.00 -24.32
CA THR A 109 45.37 -2.67 -24.84
C THR A 109 46.13 -1.62 -24.01
N SER A 110 47.15 -1.01 -24.60
CA SER A 110 47.88 0.13 -24.02
C SER A 110 46.92 1.29 -23.78
N SER A 111 46.55 1.50 -22.51
CA SER A 111 45.60 2.52 -22.09
C SER A 111 46.20 3.92 -22.23
N HIS A 112 45.85 4.64 -23.30
CA HIS A 112 45.81 6.10 -23.24
C HIS A 112 44.70 6.48 -22.26
N THR A 113 45.07 6.80 -21.02
CA THR A 113 44.14 7.29 -20.02
C THR A 113 43.79 8.73 -20.36
N ASP A 114 42.69 8.90 -21.12
CA ASP A 114 41.93 10.13 -21.11
C ASP A 114 41.69 10.48 -19.63
N GLY A 115 42.26 11.60 -19.15
CA GLY A 115 42.42 11.94 -17.72
C GLY A 115 41.12 12.23 -16.96
N ARG A 116 40.01 11.63 -17.38
CA ARG A 116 38.71 11.70 -16.72
C ARG A 116 38.68 10.66 -15.59
N PRO A 117 38.16 11.02 -14.40
CA PRO A 117 37.97 10.05 -13.34
C PRO A 117 37.04 8.93 -13.81
N LYS A 118 37.48 7.68 -13.63
CA LYS A 118 36.70 6.48 -13.95
C LYS A 118 36.17 5.87 -12.67
N VAL A 119 34.88 5.52 -12.66
CA VAL A 119 34.24 4.76 -11.59
C VAL A 119 34.20 3.30 -12.02
N SER A 120 34.71 2.41 -11.17
CA SER A 120 34.62 0.96 -11.34
C SER A 120 34.03 0.31 -10.10
N PHE A 121 33.40 -0.85 -10.28
CA PHE A 121 32.84 -1.66 -9.21
C PHE A 121 33.62 -2.97 -9.12
N SER A 122 33.93 -3.43 -7.91
CA SER A 122 34.67 -4.68 -7.70
C SER A 122 33.75 -5.84 -7.34
N SER A 123 32.88 -5.64 -6.35
CA SER A 123 32.06 -6.70 -5.77
C SER A 123 30.59 -6.29 -5.66
N VAL A 124 29.72 -7.30 -5.64
CA VAL A 124 28.27 -7.18 -5.47
C VAL A 124 27.84 -7.99 -4.26
N GLU A 125 27.02 -7.39 -3.40
CA GLU A 125 26.32 -8.06 -2.31
C GLU A 125 24.85 -8.28 -2.67
N ILE A 126 24.41 -9.54 -2.69
CA ILE A 126 23.01 -9.91 -2.88
C ILE A 126 22.37 -10.14 -1.52
N ARG A 127 21.29 -9.40 -1.24
CA ARG A 127 20.57 -9.44 0.05
C ARG A 127 19.18 -10.05 -0.13
N SER A 128 18.83 -10.95 0.78
CA SER A 128 17.51 -11.59 0.80
C SER A 128 16.58 -10.88 1.79
N TYR A 129 15.45 -10.38 1.31
CA TYR A 129 14.43 -9.72 2.12
C TYR A 129 13.19 -10.58 2.28
N ARG A 130 12.55 -10.50 3.45
CA ARG A 130 11.28 -11.17 3.69
C ARG A 130 10.17 -10.49 2.89
N ARG A 131 9.28 -11.29 2.32
CA ARG A 131 8.03 -10.80 1.72
C ARG A 131 7.00 -10.53 2.81
N ILE A 132 6.32 -9.39 2.73
CA ILE A 132 5.31 -8.96 3.70
C ILE A 132 4.07 -8.42 2.99
N MET A 133 2.97 -8.25 3.72
CA MET A 133 1.80 -7.51 3.23
C MET A 133 2.17 -6.03 3.12
N GLY A 134 2.01 -5.46 1.93
CA GLY A 134 2.34 -4.06 1.65
C GLY A 134 1.14 -3.12 1.79
N ASP A 135 1.41 -1.82 1.77
CA ASP A 135 0.42 -0.73 1.83
C ASP A 135 0.40 0.14 0.56
N ASN A 136 1.18 -0.21 -0.46
CA ASN A 136 1.34 0.58 -1.67
C ASN A 136 0.05 0.66 -2.52
N PRO A 137 -0.63 1.81 -2.58
CA PRO A 137 -1.92 1.94 -3.28
C PRO A 137 -1.79 1.96 -4.80
N SER A 138 -0.59 1.82 -5.38
CA SER A 138 -0.38 1.78 -6.85
C SER A 138 -0.74 0.45 -7.50
N VAL A 139 -1.10 -0.59 -6.74
CA VAL A 139 -1.57 -1.85 -7.34
C VAL A 139 -2.91 -1.64 -8.05
N SER A 140 -3.16 -2.34 -9.15
CA SER A 140 -4.44 -2.24 -9.86
C SER A 140 -5.59 -2.83 -9.03
N ALA A 141 -5.43 -4.07 -8.56
CA ALA A 141 -6.43 -4.80 -7.76
C ALA A 141 -5.79 -5.78 -6.76
N GLY A 142 -6.54 -6.18 -5.73
CA GLY A 142 -6.09 -7.12 -4.71
C GLY A 142 -5.09 -6.52 -3.73
N PRO A 143 -4.49 -7.36 -2.85
CA PRO A 143 -3.56 -6.90 -1.83
C PRO A 143 -2.22 -6.49 -2.46
N ALA A 144 -1.51 -5.58 -1.80
CA ALA A 144 -0.12 -5.28 -2.12
C ALA A 144 0.81 -6.30 -1.44
N VAL A 145 1.85 -6.70 -2.17
CA VAL A 145 2.99 -7.44 -1.61
C VAL A 145 4.15 -6.46 -1.51
N GLY A 146 4.80 -6.45 -0.37
CA GLY A 146 5.97 -5.63 -0.08
C GLY A 146 7.18 -6.47 0.31
N ILE A 147 8.30 -5.78 0.47
CA ILE A 147 9.52 -6.31 1.07
C ILE A 147 9.70 -5.67 2.44
N ASP A 148 10.13 -6.45 3.41
CA ASP A 148 10.48 -5.95 4.74
C ASP A 148 11.77 -5.11 4.66
N TRP A 149 11.97 -4.21 5.63
CA TRP A 149 13.20 -3.42 5.74
C TRP A 149 14.37 -4.25 6.27
N LYS A 150 14.06 -5.32 7.02
CA LYS A 150 15.06 -6.23 7.57
C LYS A 150 15.41 -7.30 6.54
N PHE A 151 16.69 -7.38 6.17
CA PHE A 151 17.23 -8.49 5.40
C PHE A 151 17.83 -9.54 6.33
N ASP A 152 17.89 -10.77 5.83
CA ASP A 152 18.57 -11.85 6.52
C ASP A 152 20.08 -11.73 6.33
N LYS A 153 20.80 -11.45 7.42
CA LYS A 153 22.26 -11.31 7.42
C LYS A 153 22.97 -12.63 7.12
N SER A 154 22.34 -13.76 7.43
CA SER A 154 22.92 -15.08 7.17
C SER A 154 22.87 -15.45 5.68
N ALA A 155 21.98 -14.81 4.92
CA ALA A 155 21.74 -15.06 3.51
C ALA A 155 22.36 -14.00 2.58
N ILE A 156 23.40 -13.28 3.04
CA ILE A 156 24.15 -12.34 2.19
C ILE A 156 25.13 -13.13 1.34
N LEU A 157 25.05 -12.95 0.02
CA LEU A 157 26.01 -13.53 -0.93
C LEU A 157 26.87 -12.41 -1.53
N SER A 158 28.18 -12.48 -1.33
CA SER A 158 29.15 -11.55 -1.91
C SER A 158 29.94 -12.23 -3.01
N MET A 159 30.01 -11.64 -4.19
CA MET A 159 30.79 -12.15 -5.33
C MET A 159 31.39 -11.01 -6.16
N GLN A 160 32.36 -11.32 -7.03
CA GLN A 160 32.90 -10.34 -7.97
C GLN A 160 31.85 -9.97 -9.02
N VAL A 161 31.91 -8.74 -9.52
CA VAL A 161 30.96 -8.24 -10.52
C VAL A 161 30.97 -9.10 -11.79
N ASP A 162 32.16 -9.53 -12.23
CA ASP A 162 32.31 -10.35 -13.45
C ASP A 162 31.62 -11.72 -13.28
N ASP A 163 31.82 -12.37 -12.14
CA ASP A 163 31.16 -13.65 -11.82
C ASP A 163 29.64 -13.50 -11.78
N TYR A 164 29.14 -12.40 -11.20
CA TYR A 164 27.72 -12.11 -11.15
C TYR A 164 27.12 -11.96 -12.55
N GLU A 165 27.74 -11.18 -13.43
CA GLU A 165 27.24 -10.97 -14.80
C GLU A 165 27.35 -12.26 -15.66
N HIS A 166 28.30 -13.16 -15.37
CA HIS A 166 28.38 -14.47 -16.00
C HIS A 166 27.24 -15.42 -15.56
N ILE A 167 26.88 -15.40 -14.26
CA ILE A 167 25.84 -16.29 -13.70
C ILE A 167 24.43 -15.78 -14.00
N LYS A 168 24.27 -14.45 -14.06
CA LYS A 168 22.99 -13.79 -14.29
C LYS A 168 22.41 -14.25 -15.63
N SER A 169 21.36 -15.06 -15.56
CA SER A 169 20.65 -15.53 -16.74
C SER A 169 20.06 -14.36 -17.53
N TYR A 170 19.54 -14.65 -18.73
CA TYR A 170 18.79 -13.71 -19.55
C TYR A 170 17.87 -12.81 -18.74
N ARG A 171 17.88 -11.52 -19.09
CA ARG A 171 17.04 -10.49 -18.48
C ARG A 171 15.60 -10.99 -18.48
N CYS A 172 15.00 -11.07 -17.29
CA CYS A 172 13.60 -11.45 -17.15
C CYS A 172 12.76 -10.46 -17.98
N GLU A 173 11.98 -10.98 -18.93
CA GLU A 173 11.06 -10.14 -19.71
C GLU A 173 10.12 -9.40 -18.77
N GLU A 174 9.77 -8.15 -19.09
CA GLU A 174 8.98 -7.26 -18.23
C GLU A 174 7.65 -7.91 -17.78
N ILE A 175 7.06 -8.72 -18.65
CA ILE A 175 5.80 -9.45 -18.39
C ILE A 175 5.95 -10.44 -17.22
N ASN A 176 7.14 -11.02 -17.04
CA ASN A 176 7.42 -11.99 -15.98
C ASN A 176 7.70 -11.33 -14.62
N ILE A 177 7.85 -10.00 -14.58
CA ILE A 177 8.07 -9.23 -13.35
C ILE A 177 6.73 -8.85 -12.71
N VAL A 178 5.64 -8.79 -13.49
CA VAL A 178 4.33 -8.37 -13.01
C VAL A 178 3.57 -9.54 -12.40
N LEU A 179 3.39 -9.51 -11.09
CA LEU A 179 2.54 -10.47 -10.39
C LEU A 179 1.06 -10.21 -10.69
N SER A 180 0.29 -11.26 -10.96
CA SER A 180 -1.16 -11.22 -11.00
C SER A 180 -1.76 -11.06 -9.60
N ARG A 181 -3.03 -10.67 -9.52
CA ARG A 181 -3.77 -10.58 -8.24
C ARG A 181 -3.74 -11.92 -7.49
N ARG A 182 -3.99 -13.03 -8.19
CA ARG A 182 -4.06 -14.36 -7.61
C ARG A 182 -2.71 -14.79 -7.04
N GLU A 183 -1.63 -14.58 -7.77
CA GLU A 183 -0.27 -14.89 -7.30
C GLU A 183 0.07 -14.10 -6.04
N ARG A 184 -0.31 -12.81 -5.96
CA ARG A 184 -0.12 -12.01 -4.74
C ARG A 184 -0.88 -12.59 -3.54
N GLU A 185 -2.14 -12.97 -3.72
CA GLU A 185 -2.96 -13.59 -2.67
C GLU A 185 -2.36 -14.94 -2.24
N GLU A 186 -1.93 -15.79 -3.18
CA GLU A 186 -1.27 -17.08 -2.90
C GLU A 186 0.05 -16.90 -2.14
N ILE A 187 0.87 -15.91 -2.51
CA ILE A 187 2.10 -15.56 -1.78
C ILE A 187 1.77 -15.19 -0.33
N LEU A 188 0.78 -14.33 -0.10
CA LEU A 188 0.43 -13.89 1.26
C LEU A 188 -0.18 -15.03 2.10
N LEU A 189 -1.03 -15.86 1.51
CA LEU A 189 -1.56 -17.05 2.18
C LEU A 189 -0.42 -18.01 2.56
N GLY A 190 0.55 -18.22 1.66
CA GLY A 190 1.74 -19.04 1.93
C GLY A 190 2.66 -18.48 3.02
N LEU A 191 2.57 -17.18 3.31
CA LEU A 191 3.28 -16.53 4.42
C LEU A 191 2.52 -16.60 5.76
N GLY A 192 1.32 -17.17 5.77
CA GLY A 192 0.49 -17.34 6.97
C GLY A 192 -0.52 -16.22 7.22
N TYR A 193 -0.71 -15.28 6.28
CA TYR A 193 -1.77 -14.29 6.41
C TYR A 193 -3.14 -14.92 6.21
N SER A 194 -4.11 -14.52 7.03
CA SER A 194 -5.50 -14.95 6.88
C SER A 194 -6.19 -14.22 5.72
N LYS A 195 -7.23 -14.84 5.15
CA LYS A 195 -8.06 -14.22 4.11
C LYS A 195 -8.72 -12.92 4.58
N SER A 196 -9.10 -12.83 5.86
CA SER A 196 -9.67 -11.62 6.46
C SER A 196 -8.66 -10.47 6.48
N GLN A 197 -7.43 -10.71 6.96
CA GLN A 197 -6.35 -9.70 6.93
C GLN A 197 -6.06 -9.19 5.51
N ILE A 198 -6.04 -10.10 4.53
CA ILE A 198 -5.89 -9.75 3.12
C ILE A 198 -7.05 -8.83 2.67
N ALA A 199 -8.30 -9.18 2.99
CA ALA A 199 -9.46 -8.36 2.65
C ALA A 199 -9.42 -6.98 3.30
N ASP A 200 -9.00 -6.89 4.56
CA ASP A 200 -8.87 -5.62 5.28
C ASP A 200 -7.79 -4.72 4.69
N ASN A 201 -6.65 -5.30 4.29
CA ASN A 201 -5.61 -4.58 3.56
C ASN A 201 -6.15 -4.02 2.23
N VAL A 202 -6.90 -4.83 1.46
CA VAL A 202 -7.53 -4.35 0.22
C VAL A 202 -8.47 -3.18 0.47
N ARG A 203 -9.32 -3.25 1.51
CA ARG A 203 -10.23 -2.15 1.90
C ARG A 203 -9.43 -0.89 2.26
N HIS A 204 -8.37 -1.04 3.05
CA HIS A 204 -7.50 0.07 3.44
C HIS A 204 -6.86 0.73 2.21
N MET A 205 -6.35 -0.05 1.27
CA MET A 205 -5.76 0.46 0.04
C MET A 205 -6.76 1.21 -0.84
N ILE A 206 -8.00 0.71 -0.97
CA ILE A 206 -9.06 1.40 -1.70
C ILE A 206 -9.35 2.76 -1.05
N LYS A 207 -9.43 2.81 0.29
CA LYS A 207 -9.59 4.07 1.04
C LYS A 207 -8.43 5.03 0.75
N THR A 208 -7.18 4.57 0.81
CA THR A 208 -6.00 5.41 0.51
C THR A 208 -5.99 5.91 -0.93
N LYS A 209 -6.37 5.07 -1.91
CA LYS A 209 -6.55 5.50 -3.31
C LYS A 209 -7.59 6.61 -3.43
N HIS A 210 -8.73 6.45 -2.76
CA HIS A 210 -9.80 7.43 -2.78
C HIS A 210 -9.34 8.76 -2.19
N GLN A 211 -8.67 8.73 -1.03
CA GLN A 211 -8.10 9.93 -0.40
C GLN A 211 -7.09 10.62 -1.31
N ARG A 212 -6.18 9.88 -1.97
CA ARG A 212 -5.22 10.47 -2.92
C ARG A 212 -5.92 11.13 -4.11
N ARG A 213 -6.97 10.52 -4.65
CA ARG A 213 -7.78 11.12 -5.73
C ARG A 213 -8.46 12.41 -5.25
N GLN A 214 -9.00 12.42 -4.05
CA GLN A 214 -9.58 13.62 -3.45
C GLN A 214 -8.53 14.73 -3.28
N THR A 215 -7.34 14.41 -2.77
CA THR A 215 -6.25 15.40 -2.66
C THR A 215 -5.89 15.99 -4.02
N VAL A 216 -5.73 15.16 -5.05
CA VAL A 216 -5.42 15.64 -6.41
C VAL A 216 -6.52 16.53 -6.95
N ASN A 217 -7.80 16.18 -6.73
CA ASN A 217 -8.92 17.01 -7.16
C ASN A 217 -8.98 18.34 -6.38
N ASN A 218 -8.64 18.33 -5.09
CA ASN A 218 -8.62 19.52 -4.25
C ASN A 218 -7.45 20.46 -4.58
N LEU A 219 -6.33 19.97 -5.14
CA LEU A 219 -5.20 20.82 -5.56
C LEU A 219 -5.61 21.85 -6.62
N ALA A 220 -6.53 21.50 -7.52
CA ALA A 220 -7.05 22.46 -8.51
C ALA A 220 -7.81 23.62 -7.85
N VAL A 221 -8.55 23.31 -6.77
CA VAL A 221 -9.33 24.28 -5.99
C VAL A 221 -8.43 25.09 -5.06
N SER A 222 -7.31 24.54 -4.60
CA SER A 222 -6.35 25.21 -3.72
C SER A 222 -5.84 26.54 -4.28
N ASN A 223 -5.61 26.64 -5.59
CA ASN A 223 -5.17 27.90 -6.22
C ASN A 223 -6.27 28.97 -6.19
N VAL A 224 -7.53 28.54 -6.36
CA VAL A 224 -8.70 29.42 -6.27
C VAL A 224 -8.92 29.86 -4.83
N GLU A 225 -8.82 28.94 -3.88
CA GLU A 225 -8.89 29.26 -2.44
C GLU A 225 -7.80 30.25 -2.04
N GLU A 226 -6.56 30.06 -2.50
CA GLU A 226 -5.47 31.01 -2.22
C GLU A 226 -5.74 32.39 -2.82
N ALA A 227 -6.28 32.45 -4.05
CA ALA A 227 -6.66 33.71 -4.70
C ALA A 227 -7.81 34.42 -3.95
N VAL A 228 -8.83 33.67 -3.54
CA VAL A 228 -9.96 34.17 -2.74
C VAL A 228 -9.49 34.63 -1.37
N GLU A 229 -8.57 33.90 -0.73
CA GLU A 229 -7.99 34.30 0.55
C GLU A 229 -7.19 35.61 0.42
N LYS A 230 -6.36 35.75 -0.63
CA LYS A 230 -5.64 37.00 -0.94
C LYS A 230 -6.62 38.16 -1.16
N ALA A 231 -7.71 37.94 -1.88
CA ALA A 231 -8.74 38.96 -2.11
C ALA A 231 -9.44 39.34 -0.79
N ARG A 232 -9.87 38.35 0.01
CA ARG A 232 -10.52 38.57 1.31
C ARG A 232 -9.63 39.36 2.27
N ARG A 233 -8.33 39.05 2.34
CA ARG A 233 -7.37 39.80 3.18
C ARG A 233 -7.26 41.27 2.75
N LYS A 234 -7.24 41.55 1.44
CA LYS A 234 -7.23 42.92 0.92
C LYS A 234 -8.52 43.68 1.20
N VAL A 235 -9.67 43.03 0.99
CA VAL A 235 -10.99 43.63 1.26
C VAL A 235 -11.17 43.90 2.76
N GLY A 236 -10.80 42.97 3.64
CA GLY A 236 -10.87 43.15 5.09
C GLY A 236 -10.10 44.38 5.58
N ASN A 237 -8.90 44.61 5.05
CA ASN A 237 -8.09 45.79 5.41
C ASN A 237 -8.74 47.12 5.01
N LEU A 238 -9.57 47.14 3.96
CA LEU A 238 -10.26 48.34 3.50
C LEU A 238 -11.52 48.65 4.32
N PHE A 239 -12.17 47.63 4.88
CA PHE A 239 -13.38 47.81 5.69
C PHE A 239 -13.10 48.03 7.19
N VAL A 240 -11.97 47.55 7.72
CA VAL A 240 -11.60 47.76 9.15
C VAL A 240 -11.05 49.18 9.41
N GLY A 241 -10.72 49.95 8.38
CA GLY A 241 -10.11 51.28 8.50
C GLY A 241 -11.04 52.49 8.69
N LYS A 242 -12.38 52.34 8.66
CA LYS A 242 -13.30 53.50 8.63
C LYS A 242 -14.03 53.85 9.94
N ASN A 243 -13.83 53.12 11.04
CA ASN A 243 -14.50 53.41 12.32
C ASN A 243 -13.53 53.87 13.43
N LYS A 244 -12.58 54.75 13.13
CA LYS A 244 -11.75 55.44 14.14
C LYS A 244 -11.92 56.97 14.09
N SER A 245 -13.14 57.43 14.30
CA SER A 245 -13.52 58.70 14.94
C SER A 245 -15.06 58.68 14.97
N MET A 246 -15.78 58.86 16.06
CA MET A 246 -15.58 59.73 17.21
C MET A 246 -16.18 59.06 18.45
N GLY A 247 -15.55 59.22 19.61
CA GLY A 247 -16.09 58.73 20.88
C GLY A 247 -15.01 58.62 21.92
N ALA A 248 -14.57 59.78 22.41
CA ALA A 248 -13.75 59.89 23.59
C ALA A 248 -14.41 59.20 24.80
N GLU A 249 -13.55 58.74 25.70
CA GLU A 249 -13.82 58.39 27.10
C GLU A 249 -14.80 57.25 27.38
N LYS A 250 -14.21 56.09 27.70
CA LYS A 250 -14.25 55.57 29.07
C LYS A 250 -13.15 54.53 29.26
N CYS A 251 -12.08 54.95 29.93
CA CYS A 251 -11.21 54.06 30.67
C CYS A 251 -12.05 53.32 31.71
N LEU A 252 -12.07 51.99 31.70
CA LEU A 252 -11.99 51.13 32.89
C LEU A 252 -12.27 49.67 32.53
N ASN A 253 -11.30 48.85 32.92
CA ASN A 253 -11.39 47.42 33.21
C ASN A 253 -12.01 46.51 32.16
N LYS A 254 -11.15 45.70 31.54
CA LYS A 254 -11.35 44.24 31.58
C LYS A 254 -10.02 43.52 31.40
N GLU A 255 -9.70 42.76 32.43
CA GLU A 255 -8.57 41.85 32.53
C GLU A 255 -8.42 40.93 31.32
N SER A 256 -7.17 40.82 30.86
CA SER A 256 -6.44 39.55 30.78
C SER A 256 -7.30 38.29 30.58
N VAL A 257 -7.82 38.09 29.36
CA VAL A 257 -8.10 36.74 28.86
C VAL A 257 -7.30 36.57 27.58
N ARG A 258 -6.14 35.93 27.72
CA ARG A 258 -5.28 35.52 26.59
C ARG A 258 -6.12 34.65 25.66
N PRO A 259 -6.21 34.94 24.35
CA PRO A 259 -6.88 34.04 23.42
C PRO A 259 -6.09 32.74 23.40
N ALA A 260 -6.74 31.67 23.85
CA ALA A 260 -6.18 30.33 23.83
C ALA A 260 -5.75 30.01 22.39
N LEU A 261 -4.46 29.73 22.23
CA LEU A 261 -3.86 29.26 21.00
C LEU A 261 -4.72 28.13 20.42
N TYR A 262 -5.06 28.30 19.15
CA TYR A 262 -5.75 27.31 18.33
C TYR A 262 -5.00 25.98 18.43
N SER A 263 -5.50 25.09 19.29
CA SER A 263 -5.16 23.68 19.26
C SER A 263 -5.75 23.14 17.96
N VAL A 264 -4.90 22.88 16.98
CA VAL A 264 -5.25 22.08 15.81
C VAL A 264 -5.50 20.67 16.32
N GLY A 265 -6.72 20.43 16.78
CA GLY A 265 -7.21 19.11 17.15
C GLY A 265 -7.28 18.27 15.88
N SER A 266 -6.24 17.50 15.63
CA SER A 266 -6.27 16.33 14.73
C SER A 266 -7.18 15.26 15.34
N ASN A 267 -8.49 15.51 15.35
CA ASN A 267 -9.50 14.50 15.65
C ASN A 267 -9.71 13.68 14.38
N ASN A 268 -8.77 12.79 14.08
CA ASN A 268 -9.00 11.68 13.17
C ASN A 268 -8.92 10.35 13.93
N SER A 269 -9.50 10.31 15.14
CA SER A 269 -9.93 9.05 15.74
C SER A 269 -11.31 8.70 15.15
N PHE A 270 -11.32 8.34 13.86
CA PHE A 270 -12.44 7.61 13.31
C PHE A 270 -12.42 6.23 13.95
N VAL A 271 -13.27 6.06 14.96
CA VAL A 271 -13.52 4.84 15.69
C VAL A 271 -13.87 3.75 14.67
N SER A 272 -12.91 2.86 14.40
CA SER A 272 -13.17 1.61 13.71
C SER A 272 -13.71 0.62 14.73
N SER A 273 -14.96 0.83 15.16
CA SER A 273 -15.74 -0.18 15.88
C SER A 273 -16.19 -1.24 14.87
N TYR A 274 -15.29 -2.14 14.50
CA TYR A 274 -15.71 -3.44 13.97
C TYR A 274 -15.91 -4.35 15.18
N SER A 275 -17.19 -4.52 15.51
CA SER A 275 -17.69 -5.47 16.47
C SER A 275 -17.11 -6.86 16.17
N SER A 276 -16.44 -7.42 17.16
CA SER A 276 -16.01 -8.81 17.18
C SER A 276 -17.20 -9.65 17.66
N GLU A 277 -18.15 -9.89 16.77
CA GLU A 277 -19.16 -10.94 16.95
C GLU A 277 -19.06 -11.87 15.75
N LEU A 278 -18.41 -13.01 15.96
CA LEU A 278 -18.64 -14.30 15.31
C LEU A 278 -17.63 -15.30 15.91
N SER A 279 -17.78 -15.53 17.21
CA SER A 279 -17.59 -16.87 17.76
C SER A 279 -18.86 -17.66 17.44
N ASP A 280 -18.67 -18.92 17.06
CA ASP A 280 -19.67 -19.95 16.76
C ASP A 280 -20.05 -20.07 15.26
N ILE A 281 -19.23 -20.83 14.53
CA ILE A 281 -19.57 -22.01 13.70
C ILE A 281 -18.27 -22.80 13.42
#